data_AF-B4N432-F1
#
_entry.id   AF-B4N432-F1
#
_cell.length_a   1.000
_cell.length_b   1.000
_cell.length_c   1.000
_cell.angle_alpha   90.00
_cell.angle_beta   90.00
_cell.angle_gamma   90.00
#
_symmetry.space_group_name_H-M   'P 1'
#
loop_
_entity.id
_entity.type
_entity.pdbx_description
1 polymer ?
#
loop_
_entity_poly.entity_id
_entity_poly.type
_entity_poly.pdbx_seq_one_letter_code
_entity_poly.pdbx_strand_id
1 'polypeptide(L)'
;MNTEAAKAAASQEKIVAQFQQLRSEQRNLANSLNTLEMDLREHKTVIETLQSADPERKCFRLIGGVLCERTVKDVLPQLVENKDFIAKTITIVTDDLSKKGIELNKFKEEHNIKIRGEHLGADGAPGSKSSDSEGASKSENRNVLVSN
;
A
#
# COMPACT_ATOMS: atom_id res chain seq x y z
N MET A 1 20.20 -27.82 -29.82
CA MET A 1 19.68 -26.44 -29.94
C MET A 1 18.43 -26.15 -29.08
N ASN A 2 17.76 -27.13 -28.47
CA ASN A 2 16.54 -26.89 -27.66
C ASN A 2 16.75 -26.53 -26.17
N THR A 3 17.91 -26.82 -25.59
CA THR A 3 18.15 -26.63 -24.14
C THR A 3 18.46 -25.19 -23.75
N GLU A 4 19.01 -24.40 -24.67
CA GLU A 4 19.41 -23.01 -24.41
C GLU A 4 18.20 -22.04 -24.44
N ALA A 5 17.26 -22.25 -25.37
CA ALA A 5 16.01 -21.50 -25.44
C ALA A 5 15.10 -21.76 -24.22
N ALA A 6 15.04 -23.00 -23.72
CA ALA A 6 14.27 -23.34 -22.52
C ALA A 6 14.83 -22.67 -21.25
N LYS A 7 16.16 -22.55 -21.14
CA LYS A 7 16.82 -21.88 -20.00
C LYS A 7 16.59 -20.36 -20.03
N ALA A 8 16.60 -19.75 -21.21
CA ALA A 8 16.29 -18.33 -21.40
C ALA A 8 14.82 -18.01 -21.05
N ALA A 9 13.88 -18.84 -21.50
CA ALA A 9 12.46 -18.68 -21.16
C ALA A 9 12.18 -18.80 -19.66
N ALA A 10 12.79 -19.78 -18.97
CA ALA A 10 12.69 -19.92 -17.52
C ALA A 10 13.32 -18.75 -16.75
N SER A 11 14.34 -18.09 -17.31
CA SER A 11 14.94 -16.88 -16.72
C SER A 11 14.02 -15.66 -16.87
N GLN A 12 13.35 -15.52 -18.02
CA GLN A 12 12.38 -14.45 -18.26
C GLN A 12 11.14 -14.58 -17.37
N GLU A 13 10.63 -15.80 -17.17
CA GLU A 13 9.50 -16.05 -16.28
C GLU A 13 9.81 -15.63 -14.83
N LYS A 14 11.03 -15.91 -14.36
CA LYS A 14 11.50 -15.47 -13.03
C LYS A 14 11.56 -13.95 -12.89
N ILE A 15 12.05 -13.25 -13.92
CA ILE A 15 12.10 -11.78 -13.94
C ILE A 15 10.70 -11.19 -13.84
N VAL A 16 9.75 -11.73 -14.61
CA VAL A 16 8.35 -11.29 -14.59
C VAL A 16 7.70 -11.54 -13.22
N ALA A 17 7.94 -12.71 -12.63
CA ALA A 17 7.43 -13.05 -11.31
C ALA A 17 7.98 -12.10 -10.22
N GLN A 18 9.29 -11.84 -10.24
CA GLN A 18 9.91 -10.90 -9.31
C GLN A 18 9.39 -9.48 -9.46
N PHE A 19 9.19 -9.00 -10.70
CA PHE A 19 8.61 -7.69 -10.96
C PHE A 19 7.18 -7.55 -10.41
N GLN A 20 6.37 -8.61 -10.55
CA GLN A 20 5.01 -8.62 -9.99
C GLN A 20 5.00 -8.65 -8.46
N GLN A 21 5.93 -9.38 -7.87
CA GLN A 21 6.11 -9.35 -6.42
C GLN A 21 6.43 -7.93 -5.94
N LEU A 22 7.38 -7.24 -6.57
CA LEU A 22 7.73 -5.85 -6.24
C LEU A 22 6.53 -4.90 -6.40
N ARG A 23 5.71 -5.06 -7.45
CA ARG A 23 4.45 -4.30 -7.62
C ARG A 23 3.44 -4.58 -6.52
N SER A 24 3.29 -5.84 -6.13
CA SER A 24 2.38 -6.25 -5.07
C SER A 24 2.80 -5.66 -3.72
N GLU A 25 4.10 -5.71 -3.41
CA GLU A 25 4.69 -5.08 -2.23
C GLU A 25 4.44 -3.56 -2.20
N GLN A 26 4.69 -2.86 -3.32
CA GLN A 26 4.41 -1.43 -3.43
C GLN A 26 2.93 -1.10 -3.20
N ARG A 27 2.02 -1.88 -3.79
CA ARG A 27 0.57 -1.71 -3.60
C ARG A 27 0.18 -1.94 -2.13
N ASN A 28 0.76 -2.94 -1.48
CA ASN A 28 0.50 -3.21 -0.07
C ASN A 28 0.96 -2.06 0.83
N LEU A 29 2.15 -1.51 0.57
CA LEU A 29 2.65 -0.32 1.28
C LEU A 29 1.72 0.88 1.08
N ALA A 30 1.25 1.13 -0.14
CA ALA A 30 0.31 2.21 -0.43
C ALA A 30 -1.04 2.03 0.30
N ASN A 31 -1.57 0.80 0.35
CA ASN A 31 -2.78 0.50 1.10
C ASN A 31 -2.58 0.70 2.61
N SER A 32 -1.46 0.22 3.16
CA SER A 32 -1.12 0.43 4.58
C SER A 32 -0.95 1.91 4.92
N LEU A 33 -0.34 2.70 4.02
CA LEU A 33 -0.20 4.14 4.18
C LEU A 33 -1.57 4.83 4.30
N ASN A 34 -2.49 4.52 3.39
CA ASN A 34 -3.85 5.09 3.41
C ASN A 34 -4.59 4.76 4.72
N THR A 35 -4.46 3.53 5.22
CA THR A 35 -5.05 3.13 6.52
C THR A 35 -4.44 3.94 7.67
N LEU A 36 -3.11 4.03 7.74
CA LEU A 36 -2.42 4.78 8.80
C LEU A 36 -2.78 6.27 8.78
N GLU A 37 -2.94 6.88 7.60
CA GLU A 37 -3.37 8.27 7.46
C GLU A 37 -4.81 8.50 7.92
N MET A 38 -5.69 7.52 7.72
CA MET A 38 -7.05 7.54 8.25
C MET A 38 -7.03 7.45 9.78
N ASP A 39 -6.31 6.47 10.33
CA ASP A 39 -6.15 6.29 11.78
C ASP A 39 -5.58 7.56 12.42
N LEU A 40 -4.57 8.19 11.80
CA LEU A 40 -4.00 9.44 12.29
C LEU A 40 -5.04 10.57 12.39
N ARG A 41 -5.93 10.70 11.40
CA ARG A 41 -7.00 11.71 11.39
C ARG A 41 -8.05 11.42 12.46
N GLU A 42 -8.42 10.16 12.63
CA GLU A 42 -9.35 9.74 13.67
C GLU A 42 -8.79 10.02 15.07
N HIS A 43 -7.53 9.63 15.31
CA HIS A 43 -6.83 9.92 16.56
C HIS A 43 -6.79 11.42 16.87
N LYS A 44 -6.49 12.28 15.88
CA LYS A 44 -6.53 13.75 16.05
C LYS A 44 -7.92 14.22 16.49
N THR A 45 -8.96 13.78 15.79
CA THR A 45 -10.35 14.14 16.10
C THR A 45 -10.73 13.73 17.51
N VAL A 46 -10.40 12.50 17.92
CA VAL A 46 -10.68 12.01 19.28
C VAL A 46 -9.91 12.81 20.33
N ILE A 47 -8.65 13.13 20.09
CA ILE A 47 -7.84 13.96 21.01
C ILE A 47 -8.46 15.36 21.16
N GLU A 48 -8.81 16.02 20.06
CA GLU A 48 -9.43 17.36 20.08
C GLU A 48 -10.73 17.37 20.88
N THR A 49 -11.58 16.36 20.70
CA THR A 49 -12.84 16.25 21.48
C THR A 49 -12.57 16.01 22.96
N LEU A 50 -11.62 15.14 23.30
CA LEU A 50 -11.31 14.81 24.71
C LEU A 50 -10.54 15.92 25.43
N GLN A 51 -9.79 16.76 24.74
CA GLN A 51 -9.12 17.93 25.33
C GLN A 51 -10.11 18.93 25.94
N SER A 52 -11.30 19.05 25.35
CA SER A 52 -12.37 19.90 25.87
C SER A 52 -13.22 19.25 26.98
N ALA A 53 -13.01 17.95 27.23
CA ALA A 53 -13.76 17.21 28.23
C ALA A 53 -13.12 17.33 29.62
N ASP A 54 -13.94 17.13 30.66
CA ASP A 54 -13.46 17.09 32.05
C ASP A 54 -12.41 15.97 32.24
N PRO A 55 -11.20 16.27 32.74
CA PRO A 55 -10.16 15.28 33.01
C PRO A 55 -10.57 14.12 33.92
N GLU A 56 -11.47 14.36 34.87
CA GLU A 56 -11.96 13.32 35.81
C GLU A 56 -13.13 12.52 35.23
N ARG A 57 -13.63 12.87 34.03
CA ARG A 57 -14.72 12.13 33.37
C ARG A 57 -14.29 10.70 33.09
N LYS A 58 -15.18 9.76 33.38
CA LYS A 58 -14.98 8.34 33.05
C LYS A 58 -14.93 8.14 31.53
N CYS A 59 -13.94 7.37 31.10
CA CYS A 59 -13.73 6.90 29.74
C CYS A 59 -13.72 5.37 29.74
N PHE A 60 -14.24 4.77 28.67
CA PHE A 60 -14.24 3.32 28.51
C PHE A 60 -13.50 2.94 27.25
N ARG A 61 -12.51 2.05 27.39
CA ARG A 61 -11.76 1.49 26.25
C ARG A 61 -12.22 0.07 26.01
N LEU A 62 -12.62 -0.23 24.77
CA LEU A 62 -12.96 -1.59 24.35
C LEU A 62 -11.69 -2.36 24.01
N ILE A 63 -11.47 -3.50 24.66
CA ILE A 63 -10.34 -4.41 24.41
C ILE A 63 -10.90 -5.83 24.35
N GLY A 64 -10.83 -6.47 23.16
CA GLY A 64 -11.25 -7.86 22.99
C GLY A 64 -12.70 -8.15 23.43
N GLY A 65 -13.60 -7.17 23.33
CA GLY A 65 -15.00 -7.30 23.77
C GLY A 65 -15.28 -6.89 25.22
N VAL A 66 -14.26 -6.53 26.01
CA VAL A 66 -14.42 -6.02 27.38
C VAL A 66 -14.21 -4.50 27.42
N LEU A 67 -15.08 -3.78 28.13
CA LEU A 67 -14.92 -2.35 28.39
C LEU A 67 -14.09 -2.14 29.66
N CYS A 68 -12.93 -1.52 29.52
CA CYS A 68 -12.08 -1.12 30.64
C CYS A 68 -12.37 0.34 31.02
N GLU A 69 -12.78 0.57 32.27
CA GLU A 69 -12.96 1.92 32.82
C GLU A 69 -11.62 2.61 33.09
N ARG A 70 -11.50 3.86 32.66
CA ARG A 70 -10.37 4.78 32.85
C ARG A 70 -10.91 6.21 33.01
N THR A 71 -10.03 7.18 33.17
CA THR A 71 -10.38 8.61 33.14
C THR A 71 -9.82 9.29 31.90
N VAL A 72 -10.34 10.47 31.53
CA VAL A 72 -9.80 11.26 30.42
C VAL A 72 -8.32 11.58 30.64
N LYS A 73 -7.92 11.98 31.86
CA LYS A 73 -6.53 12.28 32.19
C LYS A 73 -5.57 11.09 32.00
N ASP A 74 -6.05 9.86 32.18
CA ASP A 74 -5.21 8.65 31.99
C ASP A 74 -5.12 8.23 30.51
N VAL A 75 -6.20 8.47 29.75
CA VAL A 75 -6.33 8.02 28.35
C VAL A 75 -5.72 9.02 27.37
N LEU A 76 -5.85 10.31 27.63
CA LEU A 76 -5.43 11.37 26.71
C LEU A 76 -3.92 11.33 26.40
N PRO A 77 -3.01 11.12 27.38
CA PRO A 77 -1.57 10.95 27.09
C PRO A 77 -1.28 9.74 26.19
N GLN A 78 -1.98 8.62 26.40
CA GLN A 78 -1.80 7.41 25.58
C GLN A 78 -2.26 7.63 24.14
N LEU A 79 -3.36 8.38 23.95
CA LEU A 79 -3.82 8.72 22.60
C LEU A 79 -2.82 9.62 21.86
N VAL A 80 -2.22 10.59 22.57
CA VAL A 80 -1.19 11.47 22.00
C VAL A 80 0.07 10.68 21.62
N GLU A 81 0.55 9.82 22.52
CA GLU A 81 1.71 8.95 22.26
C GLU A 81 1.47 8.03 21.04
N ASN A 82 0.30 7.38 20.98
CA ASN A 82 -0.05 6.54 19.85
C ASN A 82 -0.18 7.32 18.55
N LYS A 83 -0.76 8.53 18.57
CA LYS A 83 -0.83 9.43 17.42
C LYS A 83 0.57 9.79 16.90
N ASP A 84 1.50 10.09 17.79
CA ASP A 84 2.88 10.42 17.42
C ASP A 84 3.64 9.20 16.89
N PHE A 85 3.37 8.01 17.43
CA PHE A 85 3.89 6.76 16.90
C PHE A 85 3.38 6.51 15.47
N ILE A 86 2.06 6.61 15.24
CA ILE A 86 1.46 6.46 13.91
C ILE A 86 2.05 7.46 12.91
N ALA A 87 2.23 8.72 13.33
CA ALA A 87 2.84 9.75 12.48
C ALA A 87 4.28 9.40 12.08
N LYS A 88 5.08 8.85 13.00
CA LYS A 88 6.43 8.34 12.70
C LYS A 88 6.39 7.17 11.73
N THR A 89 5.46 6.22 11.94
CA THR A 89 5.30 5.06 11.06
C THR A 89 4.89 5.47 9.64
N ILE A 90 4.01 6.47 9.48
CA ILE A 90 3.66 7.04 8.17
C ILE A 90 4.90 7.54 7.43
N THR A 91 5.78 8.28 8.11
CA THR A 91 7.03 8.76 7.50
C THR A 91 7.91 7.61 7.02
N ILE A 92 8.04 6.56 7.83
CA ILE A 92 8.83 5.36 7.47
C ILE A 92 8.21 4.65 6.26
N VAL A 93 6.89 4.39 6.29
CA VAL A 93 6.19 3.70 5.19
C VAL A 93 6.22 4.52 3.90
N THR A 94 6.18 5.84 4.00
CA THR A 94 6.29 6.75 2.83
C THR A 94 7.68 6.69 2.20
N ASP A 95 8.73 6.67 3.02
CA ASP A 95 10.11 6.49 2.56
C ASP A 95 10.31 5.12 1.91
N ASP A 96 9.81 4.05 2.54
CA ASP A 96 9.86 2.70 1.99
C ASP A 96 9.08 2.56 0.67
N LEU A 97 7.91 3.20 0.57
CA LEU A 97 7.13 3.25 -0.67
C LEU A 97 7.91 3.96 -1.80
N SER A 98 8.62 5.05 -1.47
CA SER A 98 9.46 5.79 -2.41
C SER A 98 10.65 4.96 -2.87
N LYS A 99 11.37 4.31 -1.95
CA LYS A 99 12.47 3.39 -2.25
C LYS A 99 12.01 2.23 -3.14
N LYS A 100 10.86 1.63 -2.83
CA LYS A 100 10.27 0.56 -3.65
C LYS A 100 9.88 1.05 -5.05
N GLY A 101 9.38 2.28 -5.18
CA GLY A 101 9.12 2.89 -6.48
C GLY A 101 10.40 3.04 -7.33
N ILE A 102 11.50 3.49 -6.73
CA ILE A 102 12.81 3.60 -7.39
C ILE A 102 13.35 2.21 -7.78
N GLU A 103 13.29 1.24 -6.87
CA GLU A 103 13.69 -0.15 -7.12
C GLU A 103 12.92 -0.75 -8.31
N LEU A 104 11.62 -0.53 -8.36
CA LEU A 104 10.75 -1.02 -9.42
C LEU A 104 11.08 -0.40 -10.78
N ASN A 105 11.32 0.92 -10.83
CA ASN A 105 11.73 1.61 -12.06
C ASN A 105 13.09 1.11 -12.54
N LYS A 106 14.05 0.96 -11.63
CA LYS A 106 15.37 0.41 -11.95
C LYS A 106 15.26 -1.02 -12.49
N PHE A 107 14.47 -1.88 -11.84
CA PHE A 107 14.25 -3.25 -12.30
C PHE A 107 13.56 -3.31 -13.67
N LYS A 108 12.65 -2.36 -13.95
CA LYS A 108 11.98 -2.22 -15.24
C LYS A 108 12.98 -1.87 -16.35
N GLU A 109 13.91 -0.94 -16.08
CA GLU A 109 14.95 -0.51 -17.02
C GLU A 109 16.00 -1.60 -17.25
N GLU A 110 16.53 -2.21 -16.18
CA GLU A 110 17.59 -3.23 -16.26
C GLU A 110 17.15 -4.47 -17.06
N HIS A 111 15.86 -4.81 -17.00
CA HIS A 111 15.30 -5.97 -17.67
C HIS A 111 14.44 -5.61 -18.89
N ASN A 112 14.45 -4.35 -19.36
CA ASN A 112 13.67 -3.89 -20.51
C ASN A 112 12.19 -4.34 -20.45
N ILE A 113 11.58 -4.23 -19.27
CA ILE A 113 10.23 -4.67 -19.00
C ILE A 113 9.24 -3.66 -19.58
N LYS A 114 8.43 -4.12 -20.53
CA LYS A 114 7.32 -3.37 -21.14
C LYS A 114 6.02 -3.85 -20.55
N ILE A 115 5.31 -2.96 -19.86
CA ILE A 115 3.96 -3.25 -19.40
C ILE A 115 3.00 -2.99 -20.56
N ARG A 116 2.39 -4.05 -21.09
CA ARG A 116 1.35 -3.98 -22.12
C ARG A 116 0.10 -3.34 -21.48
N GLY A 117 -0.16 -2.08 -21.84
CA GLY A 117 -1.24 -1.27 -21.28
C GLY A 117 -0.80 0.08 -20.69
N GLU A 118 0.49 0.40 -20.65
CA GLU A 118 1.01 1.66 -20.07
C GLU A 118 1.19 2.81 -21.09
N HIS A 119 0.53 2.74 -22.26
CA HIS A 119 0.42 3.88 -23.20
C HIS A 119 -0.99 4.52 -23.18
N LEU A 120 -1.53 4.75 -22.00
CA LEU A 120 -2.72 5.59 -21.83
C LEU A 120 -2.46 6.57 -20.69
N GLY A 121 -1.67 7.59 -20.99
CA GLY A 121 -1.31 8.64 -20.03
C GLY A 121 -0.78 9.93 -20.61
N ALA A 122 -0.75 10.08 -21.94
CA ALA A 122 -0.53 11.37 -22.60
C ALA A 122 -1.45 11.43 -23.82
N ASP A 123 -2.31 12.45 -23.84
CA ASP A 123 -3.18 12.92 -24.91
C ASP A 123 -4.52 12.19 -25.20
N GLY A 124 -5.61 12.79 -24.68
CA GLY A 124 -6.75 13.20 -25.52
C GLY A 124 -7.89 12.21 -25.82
N ALA A 125 -9.06 12.51 -25.26
CA ALA A 125 -10.44 12.24 -25.71
C ALA A 125 -11.19 10.96 -25.21
N PRO A 126 -12.49 11.09 -24.85
CA PRO A 126 -13.31 10.02 -24.28
C PRO A 126 -14.12 9.27 -25.35
N GLY A 127 -14.26 7.95 -25.22
CA GLY A 127 -15.25 7.23 -26.03
C GLY A 127 -15.22 5.70 -25.96
N SER A 128 -16.34 5.17 -25.45
CA SER A 128 -16.93 3.84 -25.73
C SER A 128 -16.77 2.72 -24.70
N LYS A 129 -17.89 2.01 -24.54
CA LYS A 129 -18.39 1.19 -23.43
C LYS A 129 -18.08 -0.31 -23.55
N SER A 130 -18.29 -0.98 -22.40
CA SER A 130 -18.67 -2.40 -22.19
C SER A 130 -17.59 -3.46 -22.51
N SER A 131 -17.41 -4.55 -21.76
CA SER A 131 -18.36 -5.41 -21.04
C SER A 131 -17.66 -6.27 -19.97
N ASP A 132 -18.44 -6.76 -19.01
CA ASP A 132 -18.09 -7.74 -17.97
C ASP A 132 -17.40 -9.02 -18.46
N SER A 133 -16.45 -9.56 -17.67
CA SER A 133 -16.48 -10.97 -17.22
C SER A 133 -15.38 -11.26 -16.18
N GLU A 134 -15.79 -11.96 -15.14
CA GLU A 134 -15.01 -12.55 -14.05
C GLU A 134 -13.77 -13.34 -14.51
N GLY A 135 -12.73 -13.34 -13.68
CA GLY A 135 -11.51 -14.13 -13.90
C GLY A 135 -10.36 -13.75 -12.97
N ALA A 136 -10.61 -13.73 -11.66
CA ALA A 136 -9.57 -13.50 -10.66
C ALA A 136 -8.51 -14.61 -10.73
N SER A 137 -7.23 -14.20 -10.65
CA SER A 137 -6.00 -14.99 -10.46
C SER A 137 -5.13 -15.42 -11.67
N LYS A 138 -5.48 -15.17 -12.94
CA LYS A 138 -4.60 -15.51 -14.09
C LYS A 138 -4.07 -14.34 -14.90
N SER A 139 -4.36 -13.10 -14.50
CA SER A 139 -4.18 -11.92 -15.35
C SER A 139 -2.92 -11.09 -15.10
N GLU A 140 -2.24 -11.24 -13.96
CA GLU A 140 -1.09 -10.36 -13.64
C GLU A 140 0.12 -10.61 -14.57
N ASN A 141 0.33 -11.85 -15.02
CA ASN A 141 1.39 -12.23 -15.97
C ASN A 141 1.17 -11.81 -17.43
N ARG A 142 -0.06 -11.54 -17.88
CA ARG A 142 -0.33 -11.32 -19.32
C ARG A 142 0.06 -9.93 -19.82
N ASN A 143 0.37 -9.01 -18.92
CA ASN A 143 0.63 -7.61 -19.26
C ASN A 143 2.11 -7.23 -19.10
N VAL A 144 3.01 -8.15 -18.81
CA VAL A 144 4.45 -7.85 -18.60
C VAL A 144 5.26 -8.54 -19.69
N LEU A 145 5.92 -7.78 -20.55
CA LEU A 145 6.78 -8.27 -21.64
C LEU A 145 8.23 -7.93 -21.32
N VAL A 146 9.15 -8.89 -21.44
CA VAL A 146 10.60 -8.67 -21.26
C VAL A 146 11.23 -8.63 -22.66
N SER A 147 11.93 -7.56 -23.03
CA SER A 147 12.61 -7.46 -24.33
C SER A 147 14.09 -7.82 -24.21
N ASN A 148 14.60 -8.70 -25.08
CA ASN A 148 16.04 -8.96 -25.23
C ASN A 148 16.73 -7.85 -26.03
#